data_AF-A0A917J9Z0-F1
#
_entry.id   AF-A0A917J9Z0-F1
#
_cell.length_a   1.000
_cell.length_b   1.000
_cell.length_c   1.000
_cell.angle_alpha   90.00
_cell.angle_beta   90.00
_cell.angle_gamma   90.00
#
_symmetry.space_group_name_H-M   'P 1'
#
loop_
_entity.id
_entity.type
_entity.pdbx_description
1 polymer ?
#
loop_
_entity_poly.entity_id
_entity_poly.type
_entity_poly.pdbx_seq_one_letter_code
_entity_poly.pdbx_strand_id
1 'polypeptide(L)'
;MEDNSYAVEQYCIVIASPQYFSSKIKLLIDFGKESGTNYDQQTDNEALNTMTSLVDALNYMSKQGWQLISSYTYNDPNKGSLQHYMMRKKVR
;
A
#
# COMPACT_ATOMS: atom_id res chain seq x y z
N MET A 1 -9.30 -18.76 18.27
CA MET A 1 -8.31 -18.16 17.37
C MET A 1 -8.44 -18.92 16.07
N GLU A 2 -9.23 -18.39 15.13
CA GLU A 2 -9.38 -19.00 13.82
C GLU A 2 -8.09 -18.75 13.04
N ASP A 3 -7.33 -19.82 12.85
CA ASP A 3 -6.20 -19.86 11.92
C ASP A 3 -6.76 -19.66 10.51
N ASN A 4 -6.55 -18.47 9.94
CA ASN A 4 -7.03 -18.11 8.61
C ASN A 4 -6.05 -18.63 7.54
N SER A 5 -5.76 -19.95 7.58
CA SER A 5 -4.79 -20.64 6.71
C SER A 5 -5.29 -20.90 5.28
N TYR A 6 -6.39 -20.25 4.86
CA TYR A 6 -6.96 -20.38 3.52
C TYR A 6 -6.60 -19.22 2.56
N ALA A 7 -5.97 -18.15 3.04
CA ALA A 7 -5.59 -17.04 2.18
C ALA A 7 -4.34 -17.40 1.36
N VAL A 8 -4.52 -17.88 0.13
CA VAL A 8 -3.41 -18.15 -0.81
C VAL A 8 -2.67 -16.85 -1.18
N GLU A 9 -3.35 -15.71 -1.07
CA GLU A 9 -2.84 -14.40 -1.43
C GLU A 9 -3.31 -13.31 -0.44
N GLN A 10 -2.41 -12.38 -0.13
CA GLN A 10 -2.66 -11.13 0.56
C GLN A 10 -2.73 -9.99 -0.45
N TYR A 11 -3.56 -8.99 -0.15
CA TYR A 11 -3.77 -7.83 -1.00
C TYR A 11 -3.55 -6.54 -0.20
N CYS A 12 -3.04 -5.52 -0.87
CA CYS A 12 -2.99 -4.17 -0.33
C CYS A 12 -3.18 -3.15 -1.44
N ILE A 13 -3.54 -1.93 -1.04
CA ILE A 13 -3.61 -0.78 -1.94
C ILE A 13 -2.63 0.27 -1.43
N VAL A 14 -1.66 0.66 -2.25
CA VAL A 14 -0.83 1.84 -2.03
C VAL A 14 -1.53 3.04 -2.67
N ILE A 15 -1.84 4.05 -1.85
CA ILE A 15 -2.54 5.27 -2.26
C ILE A 15 -1.54 6.42 -2.20
N ALA A 16 -1.28 7.04 -3.34
CA ALA A 16 -0.49 8.25 -3.44
C ALA A 16 -1.40 9.46 -3.64
N SER A 17 -1.27 10.43 -2.73
CA SER A 17 -1.90 11.74 -2.83
C SER A 17 -0.83 12.80 -3.06
N PRO A 18 -0.99 13.67 -4.07
CA PRO A 18 -0.20 14.90 -4.12
C PRO A 18 -0.53 15.74 -2.89
N GLN A 19 0.49 16.31 -2.25
CA GLN A 19 0.29 17.26 -1.17
C GLN A 19 0.34 18.67 -1.76
N TYR A 20 -0.78 19.39 -1.70
CA TYR A 20 -0.81 20.79 -2.12
C TYR A 20 0.28 21.56 -1.35
N PHE A 21 1.11 22.31 -2.08
CA PHE A 21 2.24 23.12 -1.57
C PHE A 21 3.51 22.37 -1.10
N SER A 22 3.65 21.08 -1.36
CA SER A 22 4.91 20.35 -1.11
C SER A 22 5.31 19.47 -2.29
N SER A 23 6.62 19.29 -2.51
CA SER A 23 7.13 18.24 -3.39
C SER A 23 7.01 16.84 -2.79
N LYS A 24 6.62 16.74 -1.51
CA LYS A 24 6.40 15.46 -0.83
C LYS A 24 5.07 14.85 -1.24
N ILE A 25 5.12 13.59 -1.66
CA ILE A 25 3.93 12.77 -1.90
C ILE A 25 3.50 12.15 -0.58
N LYS A 26 2.20 12.20 -0.27
CA LYS A 26 1.65 11.45 0.87
C LYS A 26 1.31 10.04 0.40
N LEU A 27 1.95 9.05 1.01
CA LEU A 27 1.71 7.64 0.76
C LEU A 27 0.90 7.04 1.92
N LEU A 28 -0.09 6.23 1.58
CA LEU A 28 -0.90 5.46 2.52
C LEU A 28 -1.01 4.03 2.00
N ILE A 29 -1.09 3.06 2.89
CA ILE A 29 -1.34 1.67 2.52
C ILE A 29 -2.61 1.21 3.22
N ASP A 30 -3.49 0.59 2.44
CA ASP A 30 -4.67 -0.08 2.95
C ASP A 30 -4.50 -1.60 2.77
N PHE A 31 -4.39 -2.32 3.88
CA PHE A 31 -4.35 -3.79 3.93
C PHE A 31 -5.73 -4.42 4.17
N GLY A 32 -6.80 -3.62 4.24
CA GLY A 32 -8.14 -4.07 4.60
C GLY A 32 -8.34 -4.27 6.11
N LYS A 33 -9.56 -4.69 6.48
CA LYS A 33 -10.05 -4.72 7.87
C LYS A 33 -9.81 -6.06 8.60
N GLU A 34 -9.37 -7.11 7.91
CA GLU A 34 -9.33 -8.49 8.47
C GLU A 34 -7.93 -9.08 8.73
N SER A 35 -6.85 -8.40 8.38
CA SER A 35 -5.54 -8.85 8.85
C SER A 35 -5.33 -8.34 10.27
N GLY A 36 -5.60 -9.20 11.26
CA GLY A 36 -5.01 -9.04 12.59
C GLY A 36 -3.55 -8.63 12.41
N THR A 37 -3.17 -7.51 13.01
CA THR A 37 -1.87 -6.83 12.89
C THR A 37 -0.72 -7.81 12.71
N ASN A 38 -0.37 -8.12 11.46
CA ASN A 38 0.83 -8.87 11.13
C ASN A 38 1.99 -7.88 11.29
N TYR A 39 3.01 -8.24 12.07
CA TYR A 39 4.20 -7.42 12.35
C TYR A 39 4.82 -6.82 11.07
N ASP A 40 4.76 -7.58 9.97
CA ASP A 40 5.22 -7.16 8.64
C ASP A 40 4.43 -5.96 8.08
N GLN A 41 3.11 -5.88 8.30
CA GLN A 41 2.28 -4.77 7.82
C GLN A 41 2.57 -3.46 8.57
N GLN A 42 2.92 -3.55 9.85
CA GLN A 42 3.31 -2.37 10.63
C GLN A 42 4.68 -1.87 10.19
N THR A 43 5.63 -2.78 9.96
CA THR A 43 6.97 -2.45 9.46
C THR A 43 6.92 -1.85 8.05
N ASP A 44 6.09 -2.40 7.15
CA ASP A 44 5.88 -1.87 5.80
C ASP A 44 5.31 -0.43 5.85
N ASN A 45 4.36 -0.17 6.75
CA ASN A 45 3.79 1.18 6.95
C ASN A 45 4.85 2.18 7.46
N GLU A 46 5.66 1.79 8.44
CA GLU A 46 6.69 2.67 9.01
C GLU A 46 7.78 3.00 7.98
N ALA A 47 8.22 2.01 7.19
CA ALA A 47 9.20 2.22 6.13
C ALA A 47 8.67 3.16 5.04
N LEU A 48 7.42 3.00 4.63
CA LEU A 48 6.83 3.78 3.54
C LEU A 48 6.53 5.24 3.92
N ASN A 49 6.32 5.53 5.20
CA ASN A 49 6.21 6.91 5.69
C ASN A 49 7.52 7.72 5.55
N THR A 50 8.66 7.06 5.39
CA THR A 50 9.96 7.73 5.17
C THR A 50 10.23 8.04 3.70
N MET A 51 9.44 7.48 2.78
CA MET A 51 9.69 7.59 1.35
C MET A 51 9.12 8.88 0.77
N THR A 52 9.91 9.55 -0.06
CA THR A 52 9.55 10.84 -0.67
C THR A 52 8.97 10.70 -2.07
N SER A 53 9.04 9.49 -2.65
CA SER A 53 8.61 9.16 -4.00
C SER A 53 7.75 7.90 -4.01
N LEU A 54 6.72 7.91 -4.84
CA LEU A 54 5.90 6.73 -5.14
C LEU A 54 6.74 5.59 -5.75
N VAL A 55 7.75 5.91 -6.57
CA VAL A 55 8.59 4.88 -7.20
C VAL A 55 9.43 4.15 -6.14
N ASP A 56 9.95 4.87 -5.14
CA ASP A 56 10.70 4.27 -4.04
C ASP A 56 9.79 3.33 -3.23
N ALA A 57 8.55 3.75 -3.00
CA ALA A 57 7.56 2.95 -2.30
C ALA A 57 7.23 1.65 -3.04
N LEU A 58 7.00 1.72 -4.35
CA LEU A 58 6.73 0.54 -5.17
C LEU A 58 7.95 -0.40 -5.23
N ASN A 59 9.16 0.15 -5.29
CA ASN A 59 10.39 -0.64 -5.24
C ASN A 59 10.56 -1.35 -3.88
N TYR A 60 10.24 -0.67 -2.78
CA TYR A 60 10.24 -1.28 -1.45
C TYR A 60 9.23 -2.42 -1.37
N MET A 61 7.98 -2.19 -1.77
CA MET A 61 6.93 -3.21 -1.77
C MET A 61 7.34 -4.42 -2.63
N SER A 62 7.93 -4.17 -3.80
CA SER A 62 8.45 -5.23 -4.67
C SER A 62 9.53 -6.08 -3.98
N LYS A 63 10.46 -5.45 -3.25
CA LYS A 63 11.48 -6.17 -2.46
C LYS A 63 10.87 -7.02 -1.34
N GLN A 64 9.74 -6.61 -0.77
CA GLN A 64 9.00 -7.37 0.23
C GLN A 64 8.12 -8.50 -0.36
N GLY A 65 8.19 -8.71 -1.68
CA GLY A 65 7.47 -9.78 -2.38
C GLY A 65 6.07 -9.39 -2.87
N TRP A 66 5.70 -8.12 -2.76
CA TRP A 66 4.46 -7.61 -3.35
C TRP A 66 4.60 -7.46 -4.87
N GLN A 67 3.54 -7.78 -5.60
CA GLN A 67 3.44 -7.67 -7.05
C GLN A 67 2.33 -6.69 -7.40
N LEU A 68 2.63 -5.71 -8.25
CA LEU A 68 1.61 -4.80 -8.78
C LEU A 68 0.66 -5.57 -9.69
N ILE A 69 -0.65 -5.46 -9.43
CA ILE A 69 -1.70 -6.10 -10.22
C ILE A 69 -2.41 -5.08 -11.11
N SER A 70 -2.72 -3.92 -10.54
CA SER A 70 -3.53 -2.90 -11.19
C SER A 70 -3.22 -1.53 -10.60
N SER A 71 -3.41 -0.49 -11.41
CA SER A 71 -3.39 0.90 -10.97
C SER A 71 -4.53 1.68 -11.59
N TYR A 72 -5.08 2.62 -10.82
CA TYR A 72 -6.12 3.52 -11.28
C TYR A 72 -6.05 4.85 -10.55
N THR A 73 -6.57 5.88 -11.20
CA THR A 73 -6.73 7.20 -10.60
C THR A 73 -8.16 7.36 -10.13
N TYR A 74 -8.32 7.81 -8.89
CA TYR A 74 -9.60 8.18 -8.32
C TYR A 74 -9.57 9.68 -8.02
N ASN A 75 -10.47 10.42 -8.66
CA ASN A 75 -10.61 11.84 -8.42
C ASN A 75 -11.58 12.04 -7.25
N ASP A 76 -11.05 12.38 -6.09
CA ASP A 76 -11.84 12.72 -4.92
C ASP A 76 -12.18 14.23 -4.97
N PRO A 77 -13.47 14.62 -4.86
CA PRO A 77 -13.87 16.02 -4.89
C PRO A 77 -13.20 16.91 -3.83
N ASN A 78 -12.78 16.32 -2.70
CA ASN A 78 -12.19 17.03 -1.57
C ASN A 78 -10.67 16.83 -1.45
N LYS A 79 -10.14 15.72 -1.96
CA LYS A 79 -8.71 15.35 -1.83
C LYS A 79 -7.91 15.46 -3.14
N GLY A 80 -8.59 15.73 -4.27
CA GLY A 80 -7.96 15.80 -5.59
C GLY A 80 -7.73 14.43 -6.22
N SER A 81 -6.78 14.36 -7.16
CA SER A 81 -6.45 13.14 -7.89
C SER A 81 -5.59 12.19 -7.03
N LEU A 82 -6.19 11.09 -6.58
CA LEU A 82 -5.53 10.04 -5.82
C LEU A 82 -5.14 8.88 -6.73
N GLN A 83 -3.87 8.49 -6.73
CA GLN A 83 -3.39 7.33 -7.48
C GLN A 83 -3.41 6.09 -6.59
N HIS A 84 -4.10 5.05 -7.04
CA HIS A 84 -4.24 3.78 -6.32
C HIS A 84 -3.45 2.70 -7.05
N TYR A 85 -2.66 1.93 -6.29
CA TYR A 85 -1.85 0.82 -6.78
C TYR A 85 -2.20 -0.43 -5.99
N MET A 86 -2.95 -1.33 -6.62
CA MET A 86 -3.33 -2.60 -6.02
C MET A 86 -2.20 -3.61 -6.18
N MET A 87 -1.76 -4.17 -5.07
CA MET A 87 -0.67 -5.14 -5.03
C MET A 87 -1.13 -6.42 -4.35
N ARG A 88 -0.52 -7.55 -4.74
CA ARG A 88 -0.69 -8.84 -4.07
C ARG A 88 0.63 -9.43 -3.60
N LYS A 89 0.58 -10.26 -2.56
CA LYS A 89 1.70 -11.07 -2.10
C LYS A 89 1.19 -12.48 -1.85
N LYS A 90 1.96 -13.49 -2.24
CA LYS A 90 1.61 -14.89 -1.94
C LYS A 90 1.88 -15.16 -0.46
N VAL A 91 0.90 -15.70 0.26
CA VAL A 91 1.09 -16.19 1.62
C VAL A 91 1.50 -17.66 1.51
N ARG A 92 2.58 -18.03 2.17
CA ARG A 92 3.07 -19.42 2.21
C ARG A 92 2.44 -20.18 3.34
#